data_AF-A0A815P0J5-F1
#
_entry.id   AF-A0A815P0J5-F1
#
_cell.length_a   1.000
_cell.length_b   1.000
_cell.length_c   1.000
_cell.angle_alpha   90.00
_cell.angle_beta   90.00
_cell.angle_gamma   90.00
#
_symmetry.space_group_name_H-M   'P 1'
#
loop_
_entity.id
_entity.type
_entity.pdbx_description
1 polymer ?
#
loop_
_entity_poly.entity_id
_entity_poly.type
_entity_poly.pdbx_seq_one_letter_code
_entity_poly.pdbx_strand_id
1 'polypeptide(L)'
;MCKGEEKRPPRMLPYSHHFVTPNNIDIDLRLHNNDLQTKLTSIVNTLLSRNIPKNWFNTTKRRLINQYKHEQIELSLSKEEVAKRVQTQLNIEYVERVFEIIENSNEIEELSPGLGRLLVSHARSTLTMKSIVQNLTDDLDKHLKTIREKLIREHPIKSKIHRWIERKLFEERINYIHQHEWDAHQLSIDQCKTLGNQQAAYFIQRDFIFRKDHESILRLNLKSPIEPLKTIQCSRSIWFPKNWIVERTYPLPTEQIPTIFAKYTYTSEEEENRRRLIESDSDAQYYLRRKITYSTTTRYPFWRWKLYALRAYCWLSNAIYTLCLVIPFASPVSFRALLSPRPFTPDYKLNRDDLKLHKDPSSKTETFISRLVALWNHVRHSRQKFEQTPDRGFLGKNMQRIFNRFWNYVAKGFIGSIAICIVYPASCVLLSTGSFILGVLSPIWMPILTLLFHILQILIYDANSAGEYGRKFFCLINILITDFLLCGIIQPILVLIALIASPIASLLILIYALLHRCTRGLYDQIVFQLIVKRLARIPAHDGFLARRIAGPGLAAQYFYQVSSPEVLAALESLIEQNELKIYQSYIEQILMKPVNEYR
;
A
#
# COMPACT_ATOMS: atom_id res chain seq x y z
N MET A 1 -39.76 50.15 30.60
CA MET A 1 -39.57 49.00 31.53
C MET A 1 -38.89 47.88 30.77
N CYS A 2 -37.56 47.90 30.69
CA CYS A 2 -36.77 46.83 30.09
C CYS A 2 -36.23 45.96 31.23
N LYS A 3 -36.67 44.70 31.27
CA LYS A 3 -36.21 43.70 32.24
C LYS A 3 -34.74 43.38 32.00
N GLY A 4 -34.01 43.28 33.10
CA GLY A 4 -32.55 43.14 33.15
C GLY A 4 -32.03 41.89 32.45
N GLU A 5 -30.86 42.09 31.83
CA GLU A 5 -29.98 41.03 31.38
C GLU A 5 -29.47 40.25 32.59
N GLU A 6 -29.95 39.02 32.76
CA GLU A 6 -29.27 38.04 33.60
C GLU A 6 -27.88 37.77 33.02
N LYS A 7 -26.87 38.06 33.84
CA LYS A 7 -25.46 37.81 33.58
C LYS A 7 -25.26 36.34 33.18
N ARG A 8 -25.00 36.09 31.90
CA ARG A 8 -24.42 34.83 31.43
C ARG A 8 -23.08 34.61 32.16
N PRO A 9 -22.80 33.40 32.70
CA PRO A 9 -21.49 33.13 33.27
C PRO A 9 -20.41 33.29 32.18
N PRO A 10 -19.18 33.68 32.56
CA PRO A 10 -18.13 33.98 31.60
C PRO A 10 -17.83 32.75 30.73
N ARG A 11 -17.66 32.99 29.43
CA ARG A 11 -17.23 32.00 28.44
C ARG A 11 -16.00 31.26 28.94
N MET A 12 -16.19 30.05 29.46
CA MET A 12 -15.11 29.09 29.63
C MET A 12 -14.68 28.62 28.24
N LEU A 13 -13.37 28.57 28.02
CA LEU A 13 -12.71 28.13 26.78
C LEU A 13 -13.27 26.76 26.33
N PRO A 14 -13.34 26.48 25.01
CA PRO A 14 -13.83 25.20 24.54
C PRO A 14 -12.81 24.12 24.91
N TYR A 15 -13.07 23.37 25.97
CA TYR A 15 -12.35 22.12 26.20
C TYR A 15 -12.59 21.23 24.97
N SER A 16 -11.51 20.83 24.28
CA SER A 16 -11.53 20.02 23.05
C SER A 16 -12.24 18.66 23.15
N HIS A 17 -12.76 18.32 24.33
CA HIS A 17 -13.32 17.02 24.68
C HIS A 17 -14.70 17.09 25.36
N HIS A 18 -15.28 18.27 25.57
CA HIS A 18 -16.65 18.42 26.09
C HIS A 18 -17.62 18.75 24.97
N PHE A 19 -18.66 17.94 24.83
CA PHE A 19 -19.66 18.07 23.79
C PHE A 19 -21.05 18.04 24.39
N VAL A 20 -21.91 18.98 24.01
CA VAL A 20 -23.31 18.97 24.41
C VAL A 20 -24.13 18.41 23.25
N THR A 21 -24.91 17.35 23.53
CA THR A 21 -25.83 16.79 22.54
C THR A 21 -27.05 17.70 22.32
N PRO A 22 -27.82 17.51 21.22
CA PRO A 22 -29.09 18.21 21.03
C PRO A 22 -30.10 18.01 22.18
N ASN A 23 -29.96 16.93 22.95
CA ASN A 23 -30.79 16.63 24.12
C ASN A 23 -30.23 17.22 25.43
N ASN A 24 -29.28 18.18 25.35
CA ASN A 24 -28.60 18.80 26.48
C ASN A 24 -27.87 17.82 27.42
N ILE A 25 -27.47 16.65 26.93
CA ILE A 25 -26.58 15.73 27.67
C ILE A 25 -25.14 16.19 27.42
N ASP A 26 -24.40 16.45 28.51
CA ASP A 26 -22.97 16.74 28.48
C ASP A 26 -22.19 15.43 28.30
N ILE A 27 -21.34 15.40 27.26
CA ILE A 27 -20.51 14.27 26.89
C ILE A 27 -19.06 14.67 27.07
N ASP A 28 -18.38 13.94 27.95
CA ASP A 28 -16.98 14.14 28.24
C ASP A 28 -16.12 13.01 27.63
N LEU A 29 -15.30 13.36 26.64
CA LEU A 29 -14.42 12.43 25.93
C LEU A 29 -12.96 12.48 26.41
N ARG A 30 -12.65 13.12 27.54
CA ARG A 30 -11.28 13.25 28.05
C ARG A 30 -10.58 11.90 28.24
N LEU A 31 -11.33 10.84 28.57
CA LEU A 31 -10.82 9.48 28.71
C LEU A 31 -10.27 8.88 27.40
N HIS A 32 -10.54 9.45 26.23
CA HIS A 32 -10.05 8.91 24.95
C HIS A 32 -8.67 9.47 24.54
N ASN A 33 -8.09 10.37 25.34
CA ASN A 33 -6.74 10.88 25.10
C ASN A 33 -5.70 9.89 25.66
N ASN A 34 -4.86 9.34 24.78
CA ASN A 34 -3.82 8.36 25.11
C ASN A 34 -2.81 8.88 26.17
N ASP A 35 -2.47 10.16 26.12
CA ASP A 35 -1.50 10.76 27.06
C ASP A 35 -2.07 10.92 28.46
N LEU A 36 -3.39 11.15 28.56
CA LEU A 36 -4.10 11.17 29.85
C LEU A 36 -4.29 9.77 30.40
N GLN A 37 -4.61 8.78 29.55
CA GLN A 37 -4.77 7.39 29.97
C GLN A 37 -3.50 6.79 30.57
N THR A 38 -2.33 7.03 29.98
CA THR A 38 -1.05 6.51 30.48
C THR A 38 -0.73 7.06 31.87
N LYS A 39 -0.93 8.37 32.08
CA LYS A 39 -0.76 9.03 33.39
C LYS A 39 -1.78 8.60 34.42
N LEU A 40 -3.05 8.45 34.03
CA LEU A 40 -4.09 7.92 34.91
C LEU A 40 -3.79 6.50 35.35
N THR A 41 -3.30 5.65 34.45
CA THR A 41 -3.02 4.23 34.77
C THR A 41 -1.91 4.09 35.80
N SER A 42 -0.85 4.91 35.71
CA SER A 42 0.22 4.89 36.73
C SER A 42 -0.31 5.37 38.08
N ILE A 43 -1.07 6.46 38.13
CA ILE A 43 -1.67 7.03 39.35
C ILE A 43 -2.66 6.04 40.00
N VAL A 44 -3.53 5.41 39.20
CA VAL A 44 -4.49 4.43 39.73
C VAL A 44 -3.76 3.20 40.30
N ASN A 45 -2.70 2.72 39.65
CA ASN A 45 -1.91 1.60 40.18
C ASN A 45 -1.19 1.93 41.49
N THR A 46 -0.66 3.16 41.63
CA THR A 46 -0.05 3.62 42.89
C THR A 46 -1.10 3.81 43.99
N LEU A 47 -2.28 4.37 43.68
CA LEU A 47 -3.38 4.54 44.63
C LEU A 47 -3.91 3.20 45.15
N LEU A 48 -4.13 2.23 44.26
CA LEU A 48 -4.64 0.91 44.63
C LEU A 48 -3.66 0.12 45.50
N SER A 49 -2.37 0.17 45.17
CA SER A 49 -1.32 -0.52 45.94
C SER A 49 -1.09 0.11 47.33
N ARG A 50 -1.33 1.41 47.47
CA ARG A 50 -1.19 2.15 48.73
C ARG A 50 -2.38 1.99 49.66
N ASN A 51 -3.60 2.05 49.13
CA ASN A 51 -4.82 2.18 49.93
C ASN A 51 -5.54 0.84 50.22
N ILE A 52 -5.23 -0.24 49.49
CA ILE A 52 -5.82 -1.56 49.72
C ILE A 52 -4.87 -2.42 50.58
N PRO A 53 -5.27 -2.84 51.79
CA PRO A 53 -4.44 -3.70 52.62
C PRO A 53 -4.22 -5.05 51.95
N LYS A 54 -2.96 -5.52 51.89
CA LYS A 54 -2.60 -6.82 51.28
C LYS A 54 -3.41 -8.02 51.81
N ASN A 55 -3.89 -7.96 53.05
CA ASN A 55 -4.69 -9.01 53.70
C ASN A 55 -6.21 -8.73 53.74
N TRP A 56 -6.68 -7.65 53.14
CA TRP A 56 -8.11 -7.29 53.16
C TRP A 56 -8.99 -8.38 52.53
N PHE A 57 -8.56 -8.92 51.39
CA PHE A 57 -9.31 -9.96 50.68
C PHE A 57 -9.55 -11.21 51.56
N ASN A 58 -8.49 -11.69 52.21
CA ASN A 58 -8.55 -12.91 53.04
C ASN A 58 -9.36 -12.72 54.32
N THR A 59 -9.25 -11.55 54.96
CA THR A 59 -9.99 -11.22 56.18
C THR A 59 -11.49 -11.08 55.89
N THR A 60 -11.83 -10.34 54.84
CA THR A 60 -13.23 -10.12 54.41
C THR A 60 -13.87 -11.41 53.91
N LYS A 61 -13.14 -12.22 53.14
CA LYS A 61 -13.59 -13.56 52.72
C LYS A 61 -13.93 -14.45 53.92
N ARG A 62 -13.08 -14.48 54.96
CA ARG A 62 -13.35 -15.26 56.19
C ARG A 62 -14.58 -14.76 56.93
N ARG A 63 -14.75 -13.43 57.02
CA ARG A 63 -15.95 -12.80 57.60
C ARG A 63 -17.23 -13.21 56.86
N LEU A 64 -17.24 -13.06 55.54
CA LEU A 64 -18.39 -13.42 54.69
C LEU A 64 -18.69 -14.92 54.75
N ILE A 65 -17.67 -15.78 54.73
CA ILE A 65 -17.86 -17.24 54.89
C ILE A 65 -18.53 -17.56 56.23
N ASN A 66 -18.14 -16.91 57.32
CA ASN A 66 -18.76 -17.15 58.62
C ASN A 66 -20.22 -16.66 58.64
N GLN A 67 -20.52 -15.51 58.04
CA GLN A 67 -21.87 -14.97 57.93
C GLN A 67 -22.78 -15.90 57.09
N TYR A 68 -22.36 -16.28 55.89
CA TYR A 68 -23.15 -17.16 55.03
C TYR A 68 -23.20 -18.62 55.51
N LYS A 69 -22.26 -19.07 56.36
CA LYS A 69 -22.36 -20.36 57.06
C LYS A 69 -23.50 -20.38 58.08
N HIS A 70 -23.79 -19.26 58.75
CA HIS A 70 -24.96 -19.16 59.61
C HIS A 70 -26.25 -19.22 58.79
N GLU A 71 -26.32 -18.48 57.67
CA GLU A 71 -27.47 -18.54 56.74
C GLU A 71 -27.64 -19.90 56.05
N GLN A 72 -26.55 -20.64 55.83
CA GLN A 72 -26.58 -21.99 55.27
C GLN A 72 -27.35 -22.98 56.16
N ILE A 73 -27.27 -22.81 57.49
CA ILE A 73 -27.95 -23.67 58.47
C ILE A 73 -29.46 -23.37 58.52
N GLU A 74 -29.83 -22.10 58.29
CA GLU A 74 -31.24 -21.66 58.31
C GLU A 74 -31.99 -21.93 56.99
N LEU A 75 -31.33 -21.83 55.84
CA LEU A 75 -31.95 -21.89 54.50
C LEU A 75 -31.60 -23.14 53.68
N SER A 76 -30.88 -24.11 54.25
CA SER A 76 -30.48 -25.39 53.62
C SER A 76 -29.87 -25.25 52.21
N LEU A 77 -29.06 -24.22 52.01
CA LEU A 77 -28.39 -23.89 50.74
C LEU A 77 -27.25 -24.86 50.38
N SER A 78 -27.06 -25.09 49.07
CA SER A 78 -25.93 -25.88 48.58
C SER A 78 -24.58 -25.18 48.81
N LYS A 79 -23.53 -25.95 49.10
CA LYS A 79 -22.16 -25.43 49.31
C LYS A 79 -21.66 -24.61 48.12
N GLU A 80 -22.05 -24.98 46.90
CA GLU A 80 -21.67 -24.27 45.67
C GLU A 80 -22.37 -22.90 45.55
N GLU A 81 -23.62 -22.81 45.99
CA GLU A 81 -24.39 -21.56 45.98
C GLU A 81 -23.86 -20.58 47.03
N VAL A 82 -23.50 -21.07 48.21
CA VAL A 82 -22.84 -20.28 49.26
C VAL A 82 -21.51 -19.73 48.76
N ALA A 83 -20.70 -20.55 48.07
CA ALA A 83 -19.44 -20.10 47.50
C ALA A 83 -19.62 -19.01 46.42
N LYS A 84 -20.64 -19.15 45.55
CA LYS A 84 -20.99 -18.13 44.56
C LYS A 84 -21.43 -16.82 45.22
N ARG A 85 -22.31 -16.86 46.22
CA ARG A 85 -22.77 -15.66 46.94
C ARG A 85 -21.64 -14.93 47.65
N VAL A 86 -20.76 -15.67 48.34
CA VAL A 86 -19.55 -15.11 48.97
C VAL A 86 -18.70 -14.39 47.94
N GLN A 87 -18.46 -15.00 46.76
CA GLN A 87 -17.64 -14.39 45.73
C GLN A 87 -18.28 -13.15 45.11
N THR A 88 -19.59 -13.18 44.84
CA THR A 88 -20.33 -12.02 44.32
C THR A 88 -20.28 -10.85 45.29
N GLN A 89 -20.57 -11.09 46.57
CA GLN A 89 -20.57 -10.05 47.59
C GLN A 89 -19.17 -9.48 47.82
N LEU A 90 -18.15 -10.34 47.82
CA LEU A 90 -16.76 -9.90 47.95
C LEU A 90 -16.33 -9.02 46.77
N ASN A 91 -16.75 -9.37 45.54
CA ASN A 91 -16.47 -8.57 44.35
C ASN A 91 -17.17 -7.20 44.41
N ILE A 92 -18.42 -7.15 44.89
CA ILE A 92 -19.17 -5.89 45.08
C ILE A 92 -18.45 -4.99 46.10
N GLU A 93 -18.14 -5.52 47.29
CA GLU A 93 -17.44 -4.75 48.33
C GLU A 93 -16.06 -4.25 47.86
N TYR A 94 -15.35 -5.05 47.05
CA TYR A 94 -14.07 -4.64 46.46
C TYR A 94 -14.25 -3.50 45.46
N VAL A 95 -15.20 -3.61 44.55
CA VAL A 95 -15.47 -2.63 43.50
C VAL A 95 -15.93 -1.30 44.09
N GLU A 96 -16.84 -1.33 45.06
CA GLU A 96 -17.32 -0.12 45.76
C GLU A 96 -16.18 0.62 46.44
N ARG A 97 -15.31 -0.10 47.14
CA ARG A 97 -14.13 0.49 47.78
C ARG A 97 -13.15 1.08 46.77
N VAL A 98 -12.92 0.40 45.65
CA VAL A 98 -12.07 0.92 44.58
C VAL A 98 -12.66 2.22 44.01
N PHE A 99 -13.97 2.27 43.80
CA PHE A 99 -14.66 3.46 43.33
C PHE A 99 -14.60 4.62 44.33
N GLU A 100 -14.79 4.36 45.62
CA GLU A 100 -14.64 5.37 46.67
C GLU A 100 -13.22 5.94 46.74
N ILE A 101 -12.19 5.09 46.60
CA ILE A 101 -10.79 5.52 46.58
C ILE A 101 -10.50 6.42 45.37
N ILE A 102 -11.04 6.07 44.20
CA ILE A 102 -10.83 6.83 42.96
C ILE A 102 -11.60 8.16 43.00
N GLU A 103 -12.87 8.16 43.44
CA GLU A 103 -13.70 9.38 43.51
C GLU A 103 -13.14 10.42 44.49
N ASN A 104 -12.50 9.98 45.58
CA ASN A 104 -11.97 10.87 46.63
C ASN A 104 -10.46 11.17 46.51
N SER A 105 -9.82 10.81 45.38
CA SER A 105 -8.38 10.99 45.22
C SER A 105 -7.99 12.39 44.74
N ASN A 106 -7.17 13.09 45.54
CA ASN A 106 -6.66 14.43 45.18
C ASN A 106 -5.71 14.39 43.97
N GLU A 107 -4.92 13.32 43.83
CA GLU A 107 -3.96 13.15 42.72
C GLU A 107 -4.66 13.10 41.34
N ILE A 108 -5.89 12.57 41.27
CA ILE A 108 -6.67 12.52 40.03
C ILE A 108 -7.37 13.86 39.77
N GLU A 109 -7.85 14.52 40.83
CA GLU A 109 -8.50 15.83 40.71
C GLU A 109 -7.50 16.93 40.30
N GLU A 110 -6.24 16.85 40.73
CA GLU A 110 -5.14 17.71 40.28
C GLU A 110 -4.83 17.55 38.79
N LEU A 111 -4.99 16.34 38.24
CA LEU A 111 -4.75 16.06 36.82
C LEU A 111 -5.83 16.71 35.94
N SER A 112 -7.10 16.58 36.33
CA SER A 112 -8.22 17.27 35.69
C SER A 112 -9.47 17.20 36.58
N PRO A 113 -10.21 18.31 36.75
CA PRO A 113 -11.37 18.32 37.64
C PRO A 113 -12.47 17.38 37.17
N GLY A 114 -13.04 16.60 38.09
CA GLY A 114 -14.15 15.66 37.80
C GLY A 114 -13.76 14.38 37.06
N LEU A 115 -12.48 14.15 36.81
CA LEU A 115 -11.98 12.99 36.06
C LEU A 115 -12.18 11.67 36.81
N GLY A 116 -12.08 11.67 38.14
CA GLY A 116 -12.34 10.50 38.98
C GLY A 116 -13.79 9.99 38.86
N ARG A 117 -14.76 10.92 38.87
CA ARG A 117 -16.19 10.59 38.69
C ARG A 117 -16.48 10.04 37.30
N LEU A 118 -15.85 10.59 36.27
CA LEU A 118 -15.96 10.11 34.89
C LEU A 118 -15.37 8.69 34.74
N LEU A 119 -14.23 8.42 35.36
CA LEU A 119 -13.60 7.10 35.33
C LEU A 119 -14.48 6.05 36.03
N VAL A 120 -15.03 6.39 37.20
CA VAL A 120 -15.94 5.49 37.94
C VAL A 120 -17.26 5.29 37.21
N SER A 121 -17.85 6.32 36.61
CA SER A 121 -19.07 6.17 35.83
C SER A 121 -18.85 5.22 34.65
N HIS A 122 -17.76 5.40 33.90
CA HIS A 122 -17.37 4.51 32.82
C HIS A 122 -17.14 3.08 33.32
N ALA A 123 -16.37 2.88 34.38
CA ALA A 123 -16.13 1.56 34.97
C ALA A 123 -17.44 0.88 35.43
N ARG A 124 -18.33 1.61 36.14
CA ARG A 124 -19.66 1.13 36.52
C ARG A 124 -20.45 0.64 35.30
N SER A 125 -20.53 1.44 34.24
CA SER A 125 -21.24 1.03 33.02
C SER A 125 -20.68 -0.26 32.41
N THR A 126 -19.35 -0.43 32.38
CA THR A 126 -18.73 -1.65 31.85
C THR A 126 -19.00 -2.88 32.69
N LEU A 127 -19.02 -2.74 34.03
CA LEU A 127 -19.38 -3.84 34.93
C LEU A 127 -20.86 -4.20 34.80
N THR A 128 -21.74 -3.20 34.71
CA THR A 128 -23.17 -3.40 34.47
C THR A 128 -23.40 -4.16 33.17
N MET A 129 -22.81 -3.72 32.05
CA MET A 129 -22.91 -4.42 30.77
C MET A 129 -22.42 -5.87 30.85
N LYS A 130 -21.29 -6.13 31.52
CA LYS A 130 -20.80 -7.50 31.73
C LYS A 130 -21.77 -8.35 32.56
N SER A 131 -22.35 -7.78 33.61
CA SER A 131 -23.31 -8.50 34.46
C SER A 131 -24.59 -8.87 33.69
N ILE A 132 -25.06 -8.00 32.81
CA ILE A 132 -26.24 -8.26 31.97
C ILE A 132 -25.96 -9.39 30.99
N VAL A 133 -24.81 -9.34 30.31
CA VAL A 133 -24.40 -10.42 29.40
C VAL A 133 -24.31 -11.75 30.16
N GLN A 134 -23.74 -11.75 31.36
CA GLN A 134 -23.64 -12.95 32.18
C GLN A 134 -25.02 -13.50 32.59
N ASN A 135 -25.95 -12.63 32.99
CA ASN A 135 -27.32 -13.03 33.30
C ASN A 135 -28.04 -13.64 32.08
N LEU A 136 -27.90 -13.03 30.90
CA LEU A 136 -28.48 -13.56 29.66
C LEU A 136 -27.86 -14.91 29.26
N THR A 137 -26.56 -15.10 29.47
CA THR A 137 -25.93 -16.41 29.24
C THR A 137 -26.42 -17.47 30.21
N ASP A 138 -26.60 -17.11 31.48
CA ASP A 138 -27.15 -18.02 32.49
C ASP A 138 -28.60 -18.41 32.16
N ASP A 139 -29.40 -17.48 31.65
CA ASP A 139 -30.78 -17.74 31.23
C ASP A 139 -30.86 -18.60 29.96
N LEU A 140 -29.96 -18.38 28.99
CA LEU A 140 -29.80 -19.27 27.84
C LEU A 140 -29.44 -20.70 28.29
N ASP A 141 -28.51 -20.85 29.23
CA ASP A 141 -28.09 -22.17 29.72
C ASP A 141 -29.22 -22.88 30.49
N LYS A 142 -30.02 -22.15 31.28
CA LYS A 142 -31.24 -22.69 31.90
C LYS A 142 -32.24 -23.15 30.83
N HIS A 143 -32.49 -22.32 29.82
CA HIS A 143 -33.40 -22.63 28.73
C HIS A 143 -32.98 -23.89 27.96
N LEU A 144 -31.69 -24.01 27.63
CA LEU A 144 -31.15 -25.19 26.95
C LEU A 144 -31.22 -26.45 27.82
N LYS A 145 -31.06 -26.34 29.14
CA LYS A 145 -31.29 -27.47 30.06
C LYS A 145 -32.74 -27.93 30.05
N THR A 146 -33.70 -27.00 30.12
CA THR A 146 -35.13 -27.32 30.05
C THR A 146 -35.50 -27.96 28.72
N ILE A 147 -35.00 -27.44 27.59
CA ILE A 147 -35.21 -28.04 26.27
C ILE A 147 -34.58 -29.43 26.20
N ARG A 148 -33.37 -29.61 26.74
CA ARG A 148 -32.72 -30.92 26.77
C ARG A 148 -33.57 -31.96 27.51
N GLU A 149 -34.11 -31.60 28.67
CA GLU A 149 -35.00 -32.47 29.43
C GLU A 149 -36.28 -32.78 28.65
N LYS A 150 -36.87 -31.78 27.98
CA LYS A 150 -38.05 -31.96 27.13
C LYS A 150 -37.78 -32.93 25.97
N LEU A 151 -36.65 -32.78 25.27
CA LEU A 151 -36.24 -33.66 24.16
C LEU A 151 -36.00 -35.10 24.63
N ILE A 152 -35.47 -35.31 25.84
CA ILE A 152 -35.29 -36.64 26.42
C ILE A 152 -36.64 -37.30 26.70
N ARG A 153 -37.62 -36.54 27.20
CA ARG A 153 -38.98 -37.03 27.49
C ARG A 153 -39.77 -37.34 26.21
N GLU A 154 -39.73 -36.46 25.21
CA GLU A 154 -40.51 -36.59 23.97
C GLU A 154 -39.93 -37.62 22.99
N HIS A 155 -38.61 -37.79 22.99
CA HIS A 155 -37.91 -38.65 22.03
C HIS A 155 -36.91 -39.61 22.68
N PRO A 156 -37.37 -40.62 23.44
CA PRO A 156 -36.53 -41.50 24.26
C PRO A 156 -35.54 -42.38 23.46
N ILE A 157 -35.84 -42.66 22.19
CA ILE A 157 -34.97 -43.46 21.32
C ILE A 157 -33.93 -42.57 20.62
N LYS A 158 -34.36 -41.44 20.05
CA LYS A 158 -33.47 -40.51 19.32
C LYS A 158 -32.51 -39.77 20.27
N SER A 159 -32.94 -39.53 21.51
CA SER A 159 -32.12 -38.89 22.55
C SER A 159 -30.86 -39.68 22.92
N LYS A 160 -30.81 -41.00 22.67
CA LYS A 160 -29.59 -41.81 22.86
C LYS A 160 -28.48 -41.46 21.87
N ILE A 161 -28.81 -40.86 20.74
CA ILE A 161 -27.83 -40.41 19.74
C ILE A 161 -27.35 -39.02 20.12
N HIS A 162 -26.14 -38.93 20.68
CA HIS A 162 -25.57 -37.67 21.19
C HIS A 162 -25.59 -36.53 20.14
N ARG A 163 -25.12 -36.83 18.92
CA ARG A 163 -25.08 -35.86 17.81
C ARG A 163 -26.45 -35.29 17.44
N TRP A 164 -27.53 -36.06 17.61
CA TRP A 164 -28.88 -35.60 17.31
C TRP A 164 -29.36 -34.58 18.35
N ILE A 165 -29.11 -34.85 19.64
CA ILE A 165 -29.38 -33.88 20.73
C ILE A 165 -28.55 -32.62 20.54
N GLU A 166 -27.25 -32.75 20.30
CA GLU A 166 -26.36 -31.59 20.14
C GLU A 166 -26.82 -30.70 18.99
N ARG A 167 -27.16 -31.29 17.83
CA ARG A 167 -27.71 -30.55 16.70
C ARG A 167 -29.00 -29.82 17.06
N LYS A 168 -29.93 -30.48 17.78
CA LYS A 168 -31.19 -29.85 18.19
C LYS A 168 -30.99 -28.73 19.20
N LEU A 169 -30.13 -28.93 20.20
CA LEU A 169 -29.77 -27.88 21.15
C LEU A 169 -29.04 -26.71 20.48
N PHE A 170 -28.24 -26.99 19.44
CA PHE A 170 -27.57 -25.95 18.66
C PHE A 170 -28.56 -25.14 17.81
N GLU A 171 -29.50 -25.81 17.13
CA GLU A 171 -30.59 -25.16 16.39
C GLU A 171 -31.42 -24.25 17.34
N GLU A 172 -31.81 -24.77 18.50
CA GLU A 172 -32.55 -23.98 19.52
C GLU A 172 -31.71 -22.84 20.11
N ARG A 173 -30.40 -23.04 20.33
CA ARG A 173 -29.50 -21.98 20.77
C ARG A 173 -29.47 -20.82 19.78
N ILE A 174 -29.36 -21.11 18.48
CA ILE A 174 -29.37 -20.08 17.43
C ILE A 174 -30.71 -19.35 17.43
N ASN A 175 -31.83 -20.07 17.52
CA ASN A 175 -33.16 -19.48 17.56
C ASN A 175 -33.33 -18.56 18.78
N TYR A 176 -32.89 -18.99 19.96
CA TYR A 176 -32.95 -18.19 21.17
C TYR A 176 -32.11 -16.91 21.05
N ILE A 177 -30.87 -17.01 20.55
CA ILE A 177 -29.99 -15.86 20.33
C ILE A 177 -30.61 -14.88 19.33
N HIS A 178 -31.23 -15.36 18.25
CA HIS A 178 -31.90 -14.50 17.28
C HIS A 178 -33.14 -13.81 17.86
N GLN A 179 -33.88 -14.48 18.74
CA GLN A 179 -35.04 -13.87 19.41
C GLN A 179 -34.63 -12.78 20.42
N HIS A 180 -33.49 -12.97 21.10
CA HIS A 180 -33.00 -12.10 22.19
C HIS A 180 -31.75 -11.29 21.78
N GLU A 181 -31.53 -11.07 20.48
CA GLU A 181 -30.31 -10.43 19.94
C GLU A 181 -30.08 -9.03 20.52
N TRP A 182 -31.17 -8.32 20.80
CA TRP A 182 -31.17 -6.91 21.19
C TRP A 182 -31.34 -6.69 22.70
N ASP A 183 -31.69 -7.73 23.45
CA ASP A 183 -32.08 -7.61 24.86
C ASP A 183 -30.90 -7.16 25.72
N ALA A 184 -29.69 -7.60 25.38
CA ALA A 184 -28.46 -7.14 26.04
C ALA A 184 -28.30 -5.62 25.96
N HIS A 185 -28.61 -5.01 24.80
CA HIS A 185 -28.50 -3.57 24.61
C HIS A 185 -29.62 -2.83 25.35
N GLN A 186 -30.86 -3.31 25.26
CA GLN A 186 -32.02 -2.70 25.93
C GLN A 186 -31.87 -2.70 27.44
N LEU A 187 -31.55 -3.86 28.03
CA LEU A 187 -31.32 -3.99 29.47
C LEU A 187 -30.13 -3.13 29.92
N SER A 188 -29.08 -3.01 29.09
CA SER A 188 -27.93 -2.17 29.42
C SER A 188 -28.28 -0.68 29.43
N ILE A 189 -29.11 -0.23 28.48
CA ILE A 189 -29.58 1.15 28.42
C ILE A 189 -30.43 1.47 29.66
N ASP A 190 -31.36 0.59 30.02
CA ASP A 190 -32.25 0.80 31.16
C ASP A 190 -31.48 0.80 32.48
N GLN A 191 -30.56 -0.15 32.68
CA GLN A 191 -29.72 -0.17 33.88
C GLN A 191 -28.74 1.00 33.95
N CYS A 192 -28.19 1.47 32.82
CA CYS A 192 -27.34 2.66 32.84
C CYS A 192 -28.13 3.93 33.18
N LYS A 193 -29.40 4.02 32.76
CA LYS A 193 -30.31 5.12 33.13
C LYS A 193 -30.66 5.09 34.62
N THR A 194 -30.96 3.92 35.19
CA THR A 194 -31.28 3.81 36.62
C THR A 194 -30.08 4.13 37.51
N LEU A 195 -28.87 3.79 37.08
CA LEU A 195 -27.62 4.13 37.76
C LEU A 195 -27.16 5.59 37.55
N GLY A 196 -27.92 6.40 36.80
CA GLY A 196 -27.62 7.81 36.56
C GLY A 196 -26.47 8.06 35.56
N ASN A 197 -26.00 7.04 34.83
CA ASN A 197 -24.95 7.19 33.83
C ASN A 197 -25.55 7.51 32.45
N GLN A 198 -25.90 8.79 32.26
CA GLN A 198 -26.54 9.28 31.03
C GLN A 198 -25.62 9.18 29.80
N GLN A 199 -24.31 9.41 29.97
CA GLN A 199 -23.34 9.34 28.87
C GLN A 199 -23.21 7.91 28.32
N ALA A 200 -23.08 6.90 29.18
CA ALA A 200 -23.00 5.51 28.75
C ALA A 200 -24.32 5.06 28.10
N ALA A 201 -25.47 5.41 28.69
CA ALA A 201 -26.77 5.12 28.12
C ALA A 201 -26.94 5.74 26.72
N TYR A 202 -26.46 6.97 26.51
CA TYR A 202 -26.48 7.63 25.20
C TYR A 202 -25.65 6.88 24.15
N PHE A 203 -24.42 6.45 24.49
CA PHE A 203 -23.58 5.71 23.54
C PHE A 203 -24.15 4.34 23.19
N ILE A 204 -24.63 3.58 24.18
CA ILE A 204 -25.23 2.27 23.94
C ILE A 204 -26.51 2.42 23.11
N GLN A 205 -27.33 3.45 23.39
CA GLN A 205 -28.52 3.76 22.58
C GLN A 205 -28.16 4.06 21.12
N ARG A 206 -27.08 4.81 20.88
CA ARG A 206 -26.62 5.12 19.53
C ARG A 206 -26.10 3.89 18.80
N ASP A 207 -25.34 3.02 19.48
CA ASP A 207 -24.86 1.75 18.91
C ASP A 207 -26.02 0.81 18.60
N PHE A 208 -27.02 0.74 19.49
CA PHE A 208 -28.24 -0.04 19.30
C PHE A 208 -29.01 0.40 18.05
N ILE A 209 -29.30 1.70 17.90
CA ILE A 209 -29.99 2.25 16.73
C ILE A 209 -29.16 1.99 15.46
N PHE A 210 -27.85 2.18 15.53
CA PHE A 210 -26.95 1.97 14.41
C PHE A 210 -26.99 0.51 13.91
N ARG A 211 -26.82 -0.46 14.82
CA ARG A 211 -26.81 -1.88 14.47
C ARG A 211 -28.16 -2.38 13.95
N LYS A 212 -29.25 -1.91 14.57
CA LYS A 212 -30.60 -2.33 14.20
C LYS A 212 -31.04 -1.77 12.84
N ASP A 213 -30.88 -0.46 12.64
CA ASP A 213 -31.54 0.24 11.53
C ASP A 213 -30.56 0.60 10.40
N HIS A 214 -29.30 0.95 10.72
CA HIS A 214 -28.37 1.52 9.75
C HIS A 214 -27.33 0.54 9.21
N GLU A 215 -26.92 -0.47 9.98
CA GLU A 215 -25.82 -1.37 9.63
C GLU A 215 -26.10 -2.15 8.34
N SER A 216 -27.31 -2.68 8.17
CA SER A 216 -27.71 -3.44 6.98
C SER A 216 -27.67 -2.56 5.72
N ILE A 217 -28.20 -1.34 5.80
CA ILE A 217 -28.19 -0.35 4.73
C ILE A 217 -26.76 0.06 4.38
N LEU A 218 -25.94 0.34 5.38
CA LEU A 218 -24.53 0.71 5.18
C LEU A 218 -23.73 -0.44 4.57
N ARG A 219 -23.96 -1.69 4.98
CA ARG A 219 -23.32 -2.86 4.36
C ARG A 219 -23.73 -3.02 2.90
N LEU A 220 -24.98 -2.77 2.54
CA LEU A 220 -25.43 -2.78 1.15
C LEU A 220 -24.77 -1.65 0.35
N ASN A 221 -24.73 -0.44 0.92
CA ASN A 221 -24.09 0.72 0.30
C ASN A 221 -22.58 0.55 0.16
N LEU A 222 -21.90 -0.10 1.11
CA LEU A 222 -20.46 -0.37 1.07
C LEU A 222 -20.09 -1.55 0.16
N LYS A 223 -20.99 -2.50 -0.07
CA LYS A 223 -20.80 -3.56 -1.09
C LYS A 223 -20.96 -3.03 -2.52
N SER A 224 -21.66 -1.90 -2.69
CA SER A 224 -22.02 -1.34 -4.00
C SER A 224 -20.96 -0.53 -4.76
N PRO A 225 -19.95 0.15 -4.16
CA PRO A 225 -19.02 0.96 -4.91
C PRO A 225 -17.88 0.06 -5.40
N ILE A 226 -18.01 -0.41 -6.63
CA ILE A 226 -16.84 -0.88 -7.40
C ILE A 226 -15.98 0.36 -7.64
N GLU A 227 -14.90 0.49 -6.88
CA GLU A 227 -13.93 1.56 -7.08
C GLU A 227 -13.29 1.42 -8.47
N PRO A 228 -13.32 2.48 -9.31
CA PRO A 228 -12.67 2.43 -10.59
C PRO A 228 -11.15 2.42 -10.40
N LEU A 229 -10.49 1.35 -10.84
CA LEU A 229 -9.02 1.26 -10.84
C LEU A 229 -8.35 2.42 -11.59
N LYS A 230 -8.99 2.94 -12.64
CA LYS A 230 -8.46 4.07 -13.42
C LYS A 230 -9.57 4.93 -14.02
N THR A 231 -9.35 6.24 -13.99
CA THR A 231 -10.16 7.24 -14.70
C THR A 231 -9.35 7.78 -15.87
N ILE A 232 -9.89 7.64 -17.09
CA ILE A 232 -9.24 8.06 -18.33
C ILE A 232 -9.96 9.28 -18.87
N GLN A 233 -9.21 10.35 -19.15
CA GLN A 233 -9.74 11.61 -19.63
C GLN A 233 -9.41 11.81 -21.11
N CYS A 234 -10.39 12.28 -21.88
CA CYS A 234 -10.26 12.72 -23.26
C CYS A 234 -10.78 14.15 -23.36
N SER A 235 -10.12 15.00 -24.14
CA SER A 235 -10.50 16.41 -24.26
C SER A 235 -10.82 16.82 -25.68
N ARG A 236 -11.86 17.64 -25.85
CA ARG A 236 -12.18 18.34 -27.09
C ARG A 236 -12.01 19.84 -26.93
N SER A 237 -11.56 20.50 -27.98
CA SER A 237 -11.40 21.95 -28.01
C SER A 237 -12.76 22.63 -28.17
N ILE A 238 -12.95 23.76 -27.49
CA ILE A 238 -14.14 24.59 -27.66
C ILE A 238 -13.91 25.49 -28.88
N TRP A 239 -14.76 25.36 -29.90
CA TRP A 239 -14.52 25.97 -31.21
C TRP A 239 -14.62 27.49 -31.21
N PHE A 240 -15.58 28.05 -30.46
CA PHE A 240 -15.79 29.48 -30.40
C PHE A 240 -15.24 30.06 -29.10
N PRO A 241 -14.41 31.12 -29.17
CA PRO A 241 -13.91 31.79 -27.97
C PRO A 241 -15.01 32.30 -27.04
N LYS A 242 -16.21 32.60 -27.57
CA LYS A 242 -17.38 33.03 -26.80
C LYS A 242 -17.84 31.98 -25.79
N ASN A 243 -17.57 30.71 -26.05
CA ASN A 243 -17.99 29.59 -25.22
C ASN A 243 -16.86 29.09 -24.31
N TRP A 244 -15.70 29.78 -24.29
CA TRP A 244 -14.66 29.46 -23.32
C TRP A 244 -15.18 29.73 -21.92
N ILE A 245 -14.68 28.98 -20.94
CA ILE A 245 -15.14 29.06 -19.56
C ILE A 245 -14.00 29.62 -18.73
N VAL A 246 -14.26 30.67 -17.94
CA VAL A 246 -13.31 31.14 -16.94
C VAL A 246 -13.62 30.43 -15.64
N GLU A 247 -12.62 29.75 -15.10
CA GLU A 247 -12.74 28.99 -13.86
C GLU A 247 -11.98 29.69 -12.77
N ARG A 248 -12.61 29.79 -11.60
CA ARG A 248 -11.99 30.27 -10.38
C ARG A 248 -11.66 29.08 -9.50
N THR A 249 -10.43 29.03 -8.98
CA THR A 249 -9.98 27.98 -8.06
C THR A 249 -9.29 28.59 -6.84
N TYR A 250 -9.63 28.05 -5.66
CA TYR A 250 -9.13 28.42 -4.32
C TYR A 250 -9.81 29.65 -3.69
N PRO A 251 -10.17 29.61 -2.38
CA PRO A 251 -10.31 28.46 -1.47
C PRO A 251 -11.67 27.71 -1.61
N LEU A 252 -12.53 28.17 -2.51
CA LEU A 252 -13.87 27.62 -2.80
C LEU A 252 -13.84 26.50 -3.86
N PRO A 253 -14.90 25.67 -3.96
CA PRO A 253 -15.08 24.75 -5.09
C PRO A 253 -15.01 25.49 -6.43
N THR A 254 -14.59 24.80 -7.49
CA THR A 254 -14.41 25.41 -8.81
C THR A 254 -15.70 26.04 -9.32
N GLU A 255 -15.75 27.37 -9.36
CA GLU A 255 -16.90 28.13 -9.86
C GLU A 255 -16.65 28.60 -11.30
N GLN A 256 -17.72 28.56 -12.11
CA GLN A 256 -17.70 29.05 -13.49
C GLN A 256 -18.12 30.52 -13.52
N ILE A 257 -17.23 31.36 -14.05
CA ILE A 257 -17.47 32.80 -14.22
C ILE A 257 -17.82 33.06 -15.69
N PRO A 258 -18.79 33.93 -15.99
CA PRO A 258 -19.14 34.28 -17.37
C PRO A 258 -17.94 34.87 -18.12
N THR A 259 -17.76 34.43 -19.37
CA THR A 259 -16.69 34.91 -20.26
C THR A 259 -17.05 36.25 -20.89
N ILE A 260 -16.25 37.27 -20.59
CA ILE A 260 -16.43 38.63 -21.12
C ILE A 260 -15.21 39.04 -21.95
N PHE A 261 -15.45 39.58 -23.15
CA PHE A 261 -14.43 40.17 -24.00
C PHE A 261 -14.28 41.67 -23.75
N ALA A 262 -13.05 42.17 -23.79
CA ALA A 262 -12.72 43.58 -23.56
C ALA A 262 -13.35 44.58 -24.56
N LYS A 263 -13.92 44.11 -25.67
CA LYS A 263 -14.54 44.95 -26.70
C LYS A 263 -15.98 45.35 -26.41
N TYR A 264 -16.67 44.67 -25.49
CA TYR A 264 -18.05 44.99 -25.15
C TYR A 264 -18.07 45.75 -23.84
N THR A 265 -18.73 46.90 -23.85
CA THR A 265 -19.07 47.66 -22.65
C THR A 265 -20.31 47.02 -22.06
N TYR A 266 -20.20 46.45 -20.86
CA TYR A 266 -21.32 45.84 -20.15
C TYR A 266 -21.97 46.86 -19.21
N THR A 267 -23.12 46.50 -18.63
CA THR A 267 -23.84 47.32 -17.65
C THR A 267 -22.98 47.59 -16.41
N SER A 268 -23.17 48.76 -15.79
CA SER A 268 -22.40 49.23 -14.63
C SER A 268 -22.43 48.23 -13.46
N GLU A 269 -23.54 47.53 -13.26
CA GLU A 269 -23.68 46.48 -12.22
C GLU A 269 -22.75 45.28 -12.44
N GLU A 270 -22.52 44.84 -13.68
CA GLU A 270 -21.66 43.67 -13.96
C GLU A 270 -20.17 44.01 -13.78
N GLU A 271 -19.78 45.24 -14.07
CA GLU A 271 -18.43 45.73 -13.82
C GLU A 271 -18.17 45.92 -12.32
N GLU A 272 -19.15 46.43 -11.57
CA GLU A 272 -19.04 46.62 -10.12
C GLU A 272 -18.99 45.27 -9.38
N ASN A 273 -19.83 44.29 -9.77
CA ASN A 273 -19.79 42.94 -9.20
C ASN A 273 -18.44 42.25 -9.45
N ARG A 274 -17.79 42.47 -10.60
CA ARG A 274 -16.44 41.93 -10.88
C ARG A 274 -15.35 42.58 -10.04
N ARG A 275 -15.40 43.90 -9.85
CA ARG A 275 -14.44 44.60 -8.98
C ARG A 275 -14.55 44.07 -7.55
N ARG A 276 -15.78 43.92 -7.04
CA ARG A 276 -16.04 43.28 -5.74
C ARG A 276 -15.49 41.85 -5.67
N LEU A 277 -15.64 41.06 -6.73
CA LEU A 277 -15.09 39.69 -6.84
C LEU A 277 -13.55 39.64 -6.85
N ILE A 278 -12.88 40.66 -7.39
CA ILE A 278 -11.41 40.75 -7.42
C ILE A 278 -10.90 41.24 -6.06
N GLU A 279 -11.59 42.22 -5.45
CA GLU A 279 -11.25 42.77 -4.13
C GLU A 279 -11.52 41.79 -2.99
N SER A 280 -12.53 40.91 -3.12
CA SER A 280 -12.83 39.89 -2.10
C SER A 280 -11.80 38.76 -2.04
N ASP A 281 -11.02 38.55 -3.10
CA ASP A 281 -10.21 37.35 -3.28
C ASP A 281 -8.82 37.65 -3.86
N SER A 282 -7.96 38.26 -3.04
CA SER A 282 -6.54 38.48 -3.39
C SER A 282 -5.78 37.18 -3.74
N ASP A 283 -6.25 36.04 -3.25
CA ASP A 283 -5.57 34.74 -3.34
C ASP A 283 -6.18 33.80 -4.39
N ALA A 284 -7.27 34.18 -5.07
CA ALA A 284 -7.93 33.32 -6.05
C ALA A 284 -7.14 33.22 -7.36
N GLN A 285 -7.04 31.99 -7.91
CA GLN A 285 -6.43 31.74 -9.20
C GLN A 285 -7.50 31.58 -10.27
N TYR A 286 -7.35 32.33 -11.38
CA TYR A 286 -8.26 32.28 -12.52
C TYR A 286 -7.63 31.57 -13.71
N TYR A 287 -8.35 30.58 -14.24
CA TYR A 287 -7.92 29.75 -15.35
C TYR A 287 -8.89 29.84 -16.52
N LEU A 288 -8.35 29.92 -17.74
CA LEU A 288 -9.15 29.90 -18.95
C LEU A 288 -9.27 28.47 -19.49
N ARG A 289 -10.44 27.87 -19.36
CA ARG A 289 -10.75 26.55 -19.89
C ARG A 289 -11.14 26.65 -21.37
N ARG A 290 -10.23 26.20 -22.24
CA ARG A 290 -10.41 26.14 -23.70
C ARG A 290 -10.84 24.77 -24.22
N LYS A 291 -10.84 23.75 -23.35
CA LYS A 291 -11.16 22.36 -23.70
C LYS A 291 -12.22 21.81 -22.74
N ILE A 292 -13.14 21.02 -23.28
CA ILE A 292 -14.09 20.22 -22.50
C ILE A 292 -13.47 18.85 -22.29
N THR A 293 -13.36 18.43 -21.02
CA THR A 293 -12.87 17.12 -20.63
C THR A 293 -14.04 16.16 -20.43
N TYR A 294 -13.90 14.97 -21.01
CA TYR A 294 -14.80 13.84 -20.81
C TYR A 294 -14.01 12.74 -20.12
N SER A 295 -14.59 12.14 -19.09
CA SER A 295 -13.98 11.06 -18.33
C SER A 295 -14.74 9.75 -18.53
N THR A 296 -14.00 8.66 -18.66
CA THR A 296 -14.53 7.30 -18.57
C THR A 296 -13.75 6.52 -17.52
N THR A 297 -14.40 5.54 -16.90
CA THR A 297 -13.85 4.75 -15.80
C THR A 297 -13.77 3.28 -16.20
N THR A 298 -12.81 2.55 -15.65
CA THR A 298 -12.67 1.10 -15.84
C THR A 298 -13.73 0.26 -15.12
N ARG A 299 -14.65 0.90 -14.37
CA ARG A 299 -15.70 0.28 -13.55
C ARG A 299 -16.65 -0.65 -14.31
N TYR A 300 -16.99 -0.32 -15.55
CA TYR A 300 -18.03 -1.02 -16.30
C TYR A 300 -17.43 -1.96 -17.35
N PRO A 301 -18.08 -3.11 -17.63
CA PRO A 301 -17.70 -3.93 -18.77
C PRO A 301 -17.78 -3.11 -20.06
N PHE A 302 -16.95 -3.45 -21.05
CA PHE A 302 -16.82 -2.72 -22.32
C PHE A 302 -16.38 -1.24 -22.19
N TRP A 303 -15.77 -0.84 -21.06
CA TRP A 303 -15.20 0.52 -20.92
C TRP A 303 -14.22 0.88 -22.03
N ARG A 304 -13.53 -0.11 -22.62
CA ARG A 304 -12.63 0.07 -23.77
C ARG A 304 -13.36 0.53 -25.04
N TRP A 305 -14.55 0.00 -25.31
CA TRP A 305 -15.39 0.45 -26.44
C TRP A 305 -15.96 1.84 -26.21
N LYS A 306 -16.41 2.12 -24.98
CA LYS A 306 -16.81 3.47 -24.59
C LYS A 306 -15.66 4.45 -24.78
N LEU A 307 -14.44 4.09 -24.35
CA LEU A 307 -13.24 4.90 -24.54
C LEU A 307 -12.90 5.11 -26.01
N TYR A 308 -13.03 4.07 -26.84
CA TYR A 308 -12.86 4.17 -28.29
C TYR A 308 -13.82 5.19 -28.90
N ALA A 309 -15.13 5.07 -28.63
CA ALA A 309 -16.14 5.99 -29.15
C ALA A 309 -15.89 7.44 -28.68
N LEU A 310 -15.53 7.61 -27.41
CA LEU A 310 -15.28 8.92 -26.82
C LEU A 310 -14.00 9.56 -27.39
N ARG A 311 -12.96 8.75 -27.62
CA ARG A 311 -11.71 9.19 -28.28
C ARG A 311 -11.95 9.54 -29.73
N ALA A 312 -12.69 8.71 -30.48
CA ALA A 312 -13.08 8.97 -31.86
C ALA A 312 -13.85 10.29 -31.97
N TYR A 313 -14.83 10.52 -31.10
CA TYR A 313 -15.58 11.78 -31.07
C TYR A 313 -14.68 13.00 -30.75
N CYS A 314 -13.85 12.91 -29.71
CA CYS A 314 -12.98 14.02 -29.33
C CYS A 314 -11.94 14.33 -30.42
N TRP A 315 -11.31 13.30 -30.99
CA TRP A 315 -10.30 13.45 -32.03
C TRP A 315 -10.90 13.95 -33.34
N LEU A 316 -12.08 13.45 -33.72
CA LEU A 316 -12.84 13.96 -34.86
C LEU A 316 -13.16 15.44 -34.69
N SER A 317 -13.75 15.83 -33.56
CA SER A 317 -14.10 17.23 -33.29
C SER A 317 -12.87 18.14 -33.27
N ASN A 318 -11.74 17.67 -32.72
CA ASN A 318 -10.48 18.39 -32.73
C ASN A 318 -9.90 18.50 -34.15
N ALA A 319 -9.96 17.43 -34.95
CA ALA A 319 -9.47 17.41 -36.31
C ALA A 319 -10.25 18.37 -37.21
N ILE A 320 -11.58 18.36 -37.11
CA ILE A 320 -12.43 19.32 -37.83
C ILE A 320 -12.06 20.74 -37.40
N TYR A 321 -11.92 21.00 -36.10
CA TYR A 321 -11.53 22.32 -35.60
C TYR A 321 -10.17 22.76 -36.15
N THR A 322 -9.13 21.91 -36.08
CA THR A 322 -7.80 22.30 -36.54
C THR A 322 -7.73 22.43 -38.06
N LEU A 323 -8.27 21.45 -38.80
CA LEU A 323 -8.14 21.35 -40.25
C LEU A 323 -9.10 22.28 -41.00
N CYS A 324 -10.33 22.47 -40.53
CA CYS A 324 -11.32 23.33 -41.20
C CYS A 324 -11.28 24.78 -40.70
N LEU A 325 -10.97 25.03 -39.42
CA LEU A 325 -11.03 26.38 -38.84
C LEU A 325 -9.66 26.98 -38.57
N VAL A 326 -8.78 26.28 -37.85
CA VAL A 326 -7.49 26.87 -37.42
C VAL A 326 -6.55 27.07 -38.61
N ILE A 327 -6.31 26.06 -39.43
CA ILE A 327 -5.37 26.17 -40.55
C ILE A 327 -5.87 27.16 -41.63
N PRO A 328 -7.12 27.10 -42.12
CA PRO A 328 -7.56 27.98 -43.20
C PRO A 328 -7.81 29.44 -42.78
N PHE A 329 -8.03 29.72 -41.48
CA PHE A 329 -8.43 31.06 -41.01
C PHE A 329 -7.59 31.67 -39.87
N ALA A 330 -6.86 30.87 -39.10
CA ALA A 330 -6.08 31.35 -37.94
C ALA A 330 -4.57 31.17 -38.10
N SER A 331 -4.12 30.34 -39.05
CA SER A 331 -2.69 30.08 -39.32
C SER A 331 -1.99 31.26 -40.02
N PRO A 332 -0.65 31.39 -39.88
CA PRO A 332 0.16 32.33 -40.67
C PRO A 332 0.19 32.04 -42.18
N VAL A 333 -0.15 30.82 -42.59
CA VAL A 333 -0.28 30.40 -43.99
C VAL A 333 -1.73 29.95 -44.19
N SER A 334 -2.60 30.92 -44.51
CA SER A 334 -4.05 30.75 -44.50
C SER A 334 -4.72 31.65 -45.53
N PHE A 335 -5.97 31.35 -45.92
CA PHE A 335 -6.74 32.23 -46.81
C PHE A 335 -6.91 33.63 -46.22
N ARG A 336 -7.12 33.70 -44.90
CA ARG A 336 -7.23 34.97 -44.18
C ARG A 336 -5.93 35.76 -44.20
N ALA A 337 -4.77 35.11 -44.05
CA ALA A 337 -3.47 35.79 -44.08
C ALA A 337 -3.10 36.29 -45.49
N LEU A 338 -3.63 35.64 -46.53
CA LEU A 338 -3.49 36.09 -47.91
C LEU A 338 -4.35 37.34 -48.21
N LEU A 339 -5.63 37.31 -47.80
CA LEU A 339 -6.62 38.34 -48.19
C LEU A 339 -6.73 39.51 -47.21
N SER A 340 -6.32 39.35 -45.95
CA SER A 340 -6.46 40.41 -44.94
C SER A 340 -5.44 41.53 -45.18
N PRO A 341 -5.87 42.81 -45.19
CA PRO A 341 -4.96 43.93 -45.38
C PRO A 341 -4.13 44.28 -44.14
N ARG A 342 -4.56 43.83 -42.95
CA ARG A 342 -3.90 44.11 -41.67
C ARG A 342 -3.57 42.81 -40.93
N PRO A 343 -2.47 42.79 -40.16
CA PRO A 343 -2.15 41.65 -39.28
C PRO A 343 -3.29 41.39 -38.30
N PHE A 344 -3.53 40.11 -37.98
CA PHE A 344 -4.60 39.70 -37.10
C PHE A 344 -4.07 38.89 -35.91
N THR A 345 -4.89 38.77 -34.88
CA THR A 345 -4.57 38.04 -33.64
C THR A 345 -5.69 37.03 -33.42
N PRO A 346 -5.48 35.74 -33.71
CA PRO A 346 -6.51 34.71 -33.63
C PRO A 346 -6.81 34.27 -32.19
N ASP A 347 -5.87 34.39 -31.25
CA ASP A 347 -6.04 33.91 -29.87
C ASP A 347 -6.37 35.04 -28.87
N TYR A 348 -6.97 34.66 -27.74
CA TYR A 348 -7.29 35.56 -26.63
C TYR A 348 -6.68 35.06 -25.31
N LYS A 349 -6.13 35.98 -24.52
CA LYS A 349 -5.63 35.73 -23.16
C LYS A 349 -6.51 36.43 -22.12
N LEU A 350 -6.64 35.79 -20.97
CA LEU A 350 -7.31 36.35 -19.80
C LEU A 350 -6.37 37.36 -19.13
N ASN A 351 -6.82 38.61 -18.96
CA ASN A 351 -6.12 39.56 -18.12
C ASN A 351 -6.47 39.29 -16.65
N ARG A 352 -5.47 39.29 -15.76
CA ARG A 352 -5.69 39.01 -14.33
C ARG A 352 -6.36 40.17 -13.61
N ASP A 353 -6.04 41.40 -14.03
CA ASP A 353 -6.50 42.61 -13.36
C ASP A 353 -7.96 42.94 -13.67
N ASP A 354 -8.43 42.63 -14.89
CA ASP A 354 -9.80 42.94 -15.33
C ASP A 354 -10.71 41.71 -15.45
N LEU A 355 -10.15 40.50 -15.40
CA LEU A 355 -10.83 39.23 -15.74
C LEU A 355 -11.53 39.24 -17.11
N LYS A 356 -11.09 40.11 -18.03
CA LYS A 356 -11.58 40.23 -19.41
C LYS A 356 -10.64 39.49 -20.36
N LEU A 357 -11.20 38.98 -21.46
CA LEU A 357 -10.43 38.38 -22.55
C LEU A 357 -9.91 39.46 -23.50
N HIS A 358 -8.58 39.58 -23.57
CA HIS A 358 -7.86 40.46 -24.49
C HIS A 358 -7.26 39.65 -25.63
N LYS A 359 -7.07 40.29 -26.78
CA LYS A 359 -6.34 39.69 -27.91
C LYS A 359 -4.90 39.42 -27.48
N ASP A 360 -4.44 38.20 -27.72
CA ASP A 360 -3.09 37.82 -27.32
C ASP A 360 -2.05 38.41 -28.27
N PRO A 361 -1.15 39.30 -27.79
CA PRO A 361 -0.09 39.86 -28.64
C PRO A 361 0.87 38.78 -29.17
N SER A 362 1.08 37.67 -28.45
CA SER A 362 1.96 36.59 -28.95
C SER A 362 1.37 35.80 -30.11
N SER A 363 0.05 35.88 -30.32
CA SER A 363 -0.62 35.20 -31.43
C SER A 363 -0.62 35.99 -32.74
N LYS A 364 0.00 37.18 -32.78
CA LYS A 364 -0.05 38.07 -33.95
C LYS A 364 0.50 37.38 -35.20
N THR A 365 -0.34 37.27 -36.23
CA THR A 365 0.01 36.71 -37.53
C THR A 365 0.17 37.80 -38.57
N GLU A 366 1.29 37.73 -39.29
CA GLU A 366 1.60 38.66 -40.39
C GLU A 366 0.95 38.19 -41.70
N THR A 367 0.26 39.13 -42.35
CA THR A 367 -0.42 39.00 -43.65
C THR A 367 0.54 39.13 -44.83
N PHE A 368 0.08 38.82 -46.04
CA PHE A 368 0.82 39.05 -47.28
C PHE A 368 1.37 40.49 -47.37
N ILE A 369 0.50 41.48 -47.19
CA ILE A 369 0.88 42.90 -47.28
C ILE A 369 1.86 43.27 -46.17
N SER A 370 1.58 42.85 -44.94
CA SER A 370 2.47 43.17 -43.82
C SER A 370 3.83 42.49 -43.92
N ARG A 371 3.92 41.30 -44.53
CA ARG A 371 5.20 40.62 -44.87
C ARG A 371 5.99 41.39 -45.93
N LEU A 372 5.33 41.90 -46.97
CA LEU A 372 5.98 42.75 -47.97
C LEU A 372 6.49 44.06 -47.34
N VAL A 373 5.67 44.71 -46.52
CA VAL A 373 6.09 45.92 -45.78
C VAL A 373 7.25 45.61 -44.84
N ALA A 374 7.21 44.47 -44.13
CA ALA A 374 8.31 44.04 -43.26
C ALA A 374 9.60 43.78 -44.04
N LEU A 375 9.53 43.18 -45.23
CA LEU A 375 10.68 43.00 -46.12
C LEU A 375 11.30 44.35 -46.50
N TRP A 376 10.49 45.30 -46.94
CA TRP A 376 10.98 46.63 -47.34
C TRP A 376 11.52 47.45 -46.16
N ASN A 377 10.91 47.30 -44.98
CA ASN A 377 11.45 47.87 -43.74
C ASN A 377 12.80 47.24 -43.38
N HIS A 378 12.96 45.92 -43.55
CA HIS A 378 14.23 45.24 -43.34
C HIS A 378 15.31 45.72 -44.32
N VAL A 379 14.97 45.91 -45.60
CA VAL A 379 15.85 46.49 -46.62
C VAL A 379 16.28 47.90 -46.24
N ARG A 380 15.35 48.75 -45.79
CA ARG A 380 15.63 50.12 -45.34
C ARG A 380 16.54 50.14 -44.10
N HIS A 381 16.28 49.27 -43.13
CA HIS A 381 17.06 49.18 -41.91
C HIS A 381 18.47 48.62 -42.14
N SER A 382 18.59 47.59 -42.99
CA SER A 382 19.89 47.04 -43.45
C SER A 382 20.76 48.13 -44.10
N ARG A 383 20.15 49.02 -44.89
CA ARG A 383 20.84 50.18 -45.47
C ARG A 383 21.24 51.20 -44.42
N GLN A 384 20.33 51.59 -43.53
CA GLN A 384 20.64 52.55 -42.47
C GLN A 384 21.77 52.05 -41.56
N LYS A 385 21.77 50.76 -41.23
CA LYS A 385 22.83 50.11 -40.47
C LYS A 385 24.18 50.20 -41.18
N PHE A 386 24.21 49.98 -42.50
CA PHE A 386 25.44 50.12 -43.30
C PHE A 386 25.96 51.57 -43.34
N GLU A 387 25.07 52.57 -43.43
CA GLU A 387 25.50 53.97 -43.41
C GLU A 387 26.04 54.39 -42.03
N GLN A 388 25.43 53.89 -40.95
CA GLN A 388 25.83 54.16 -39.56
C GLN A 388 27.13 53.46 -39.14
N THR A 389 27.53 52.36 -39.79
CA THR A 389 28.78 51.68 -39.46
C THR A 389 30.01 52.50 -39.92
N PRO A 390 31.02 52.70 -39.05
CA PRO A 390 32.26 53.37 -39.42
C PRO A 390 33.08 52.52 -40.41
N ASP A 391 33.82 53.18 -41.29
CA ASP A 391 34.58 52.51 -42.35
C ASP A 391 35.77 51.74 -41.77
N ARG A 392 35.66 50.41 -41.74
CA ARG A 392 36.72 49.49 -41.31
C ARG A 392 37.11 48.48 -42.39
N GLY A 393 36.61 48.66 -43.62
CA GLY A 393 36.74 47.69 -44.70
C GLY A 393 37.91 47.98 -45.66
N PHE A 394 38.39 46.91 -46.31
CA PHE A 394 39.47 46.93 -47.30
C PHE A 394 39.16 47.75 -48.57
N LEU A 395 37.89 47.81 -48.98
CA LEU A 395 37.40 48.66 -50.07
C LEU A 395 36.79 49.94 -49.50
N GLY A 396 37.08 51.11 -50.07
CA GLY A 396 36.49 52.38 -49.62
C GLY A 396 34.96 52.41 -49.69
N LYS A 397 34.30 53.18 -48.81
CA LYS A 397 32.83 53.24 -48.66
C LYS A 397 32.09 53.54 -49.96
N ASN A 398 32.68 54.29 -50.87
CA ASN A 398 32.09 54.64 -52.16
C ASN A 398 31.82 53.41 -53.04
N MET A 399 32.77 52.46 -53.12
CA MET A 399 32.59 51.22 -53.87
C MET A 399 31.64 50.26 -53.15
N GLN A 400 31.75 50.18 -51.82
CA GLN A 400 30.86 49.34 -51.02
C GLN A 400 29.40 49.80 -51.08
N ARG A 401 29.12 51.10 -51.23
CA ARG A 401 27.74 51.63 -51.40
C ARG A 401 27.04 51.09 -52.63
N ILE A 402 27.74 50.94 -53.76
CA ILE A 402 27.17 50.41 -55.01
C ILE A 402 26.78 48.94 -54.82
N PHE A 403 27.68 48.13 -54.26
CA PHE A 403 27.42 46.73 -53.97
C PHE A 403 26.30 46.57 -52.93
N ASN A 404 26.30 47.39 -51.88
CA ASN A 404 25.26 47.36 -50.85
C ASN A 404 23.89 47.81 -51.39
N ARG A 405 23.84 48.76 -52.34
CA ARG A 405 22.61 49.17 -53.04
C ARG A 405 22.09 48.03 -53.91
N PHE A 406 22.96 47.39 -54.68
CA PHE A 406 22.59 46.24 -55.51
C PHE A 406 22.07 45.08 -54.65
N TRP A 407 22.82 44.70 -53.60
CA TRP A 407 22.45 43.62 -52.70
C TRP A 407 21.12 43.85 -51.97
N ASN A 408 20.90 45.05 -51.43
CA ASN A 408 19.67 45.32 -50.67
C ASN A 408 18.45 45.54 -51.57
N TYR A 409 18.56 46.28 -52.68
CA TYR A 409 17.39 46.56 -53.54
C TYR A 409 17.09 45.44 -54.53
N VAL A 410 18.12 44.85 -55.17
CA VAL A 410 17.93 43.81 -56.19
C VAL A 410 17.84 42.44 -55.53
N ALA A 411 18.88 42.01 -54.80
CA ALA A 411 18.92 40.66 -54.25
C ALA A 411 17.92 40.45 -53.10
N LYS A 412 17.84 41.35 -52.12
CA LYS A 412 16.89 41.21 -51.00
C LYS A 412 15.50 41.75 -51.32
N GLY A 413 15.42 42.94 -51.90
CA GLY A 413 14.16 43.64 -52.18
C GLY A 413 13.37 43.01 -53.33
N PHE A 414 13.92 43.04 -54.54
CA PHE A 414 13.24 42.60 -55.76
C PHE A 414 13.05 41.08 -55.80
N ILE A 415 14.11 40.28 -55.66
CA ILE A 415 13.99 38.80 -55.65
C ILE A 415 13.15 38.34 -54.45
N GLY A 416 13.34 38.94 -53.26
CA GLY A 416 12.54 38.62 -52.09
C GLY A 416 11.05 38.95 -52.26
N SER A 417 10.73 40.07 -52.91
CA SER A 417 9.33 40.42 -53.22
C SER A 417 8.72 39.44 -54.22
N ILE A 418 9.45 39.05 -55.27
CA ILE A 418 9.00 38.04 -56.23
C ILE A 418 8.76 36.69 -55.53
N ALA A 419 9.69 36.26 -54.69
CA ALA A 419 9.56 35.01 -53.94
C ALA A 419 8.33 35.04 -53.02
N ILE A 420 8.08 36.15 -52.32
CA ILE A 420 6.87 36.31 -51.49
C ILE A 420 5.61 36.32 -52.36
N CYS A 421 5.58 37.04 -53.48
CA CYS A 421 4.43 37.11 -54.38
C CYS A 421 4.06 35.77 -55.04
N ILE A 422 5.03 34.86 -55.26
CA ILE A 422 4.79 33.56 -55.88
C ILE A 422 4.56 32.48 -54.82
N VAL A 423 5.50 32.32 -53.89
CA VAL A 423 5.52 31.18 -52.95
C VAL A 423 4.45 31.33 -51.87
N TYR A 424 4.20 32.55 -51.38
CA TYR A 424 3.28 32.74 -50.26
C TYR A 424 1.81 32.53 -50.66
N PRO A 425 1.27 33.10 -51.76
CA PRO A 425 -0.08 32.79 -52.21
C PRO A 425 -0.26 31.31 -52.57
N ALA A 426 0.70 30.71 -53.27
CA ALA A 426 0.65 29.29 -53.63
C ALA A 426 0.58 28.40 -52.38
N SER A 427 1.45 28.63 -51.39
CA SER A 427 1.43 27.88 -50.12
C SER A 427 0.15 28.11 -49.32
N CYS A 428 -0.36 29.35 -49.26
CA CYS A 428 -1.63 29.65 -48.59
C CYS A 428 -2.79 28.89 -49.22
N VAL A 429 -2.88 28.88 -50.54
CA VAL A 429 -3.95 28.17 -51.26
C VAL A 429 -3.79 26.66 -51.07
N LEU A 430 -2.63 26.08 -51.39
CA LEU A 430 -2.42 24.63 -51.33
C LEU A 430 -2.62 24.05 -49.91
N LEU A 431 -2.07 24.70 -48.88
CA LEU A 431 -2.18 24.20 -47.51
C LEU A 431 -3.58 24.41 -46.95
N SER A 432 -4.24 25.53 -47.27
CA SER A 432 -5.61 25.78 -46.78
C SER A 432 -6.65 24.90 -47.49
N THR A 433 -6.55 24.72 -48.81
CA THR A 433 -7.44 23.81 -49.57
C THR A 433 -7.20 22.36 -49.15
N GLY A 434 -5.94 21.92 -49.08
CA GLY A 434 -5.58 20.57 -48.66
C GLY A 434 -6.06 20.27 -47.24
N SER A 435 -5.86 21.20 -46.30
CA SER A 435 -6.36 21.08 -44.93
C SER A 435 -7.89 21.02 -44.89
N PHE A 436 -8.57 21.86 -45.67
CA PHE A 436 -10.03 21.85 -45.71
C PHE A 436 -10.59 20.52 -46.24
N ILE A 437 -10.01 19.98 -47.32
CA ILE A 437 -10.37 18.67 -47.87
C ILE A 437 -10.15 17.56 -46.84
N LEU A 438 -8.99 17.53 -46.19
CA LEU A 438 -8.70 16.55 -45.13
C LEU A 438 -9.64 16.68 -43.93
N GLY A 439 -10.04 17.90 -43.59
CA GLY A 439 -11.00 18.19 -42.53
C GLY A 439 -12.41 17.71 -42.86
N VAL A 440 -12.89 17.92 -44.08
CA VAL A 440 -14.19 17.40 -44.56
C VAL A 440 -14.18 15.86 -44.62
N LEU A 441 -13.06 15.26 -45.00
CA LEU A 441 -12.88 13.80 -45.00
C LEU A 441 -12.68 13.20 -43.59
N SER A 442 -12.51 14.03 -42.56
CA SER A 442 -12.24 13.55 -41.18
C SER A 442 -13.24 12.55 -40.61
N PRO A 443 -14.56 12.62 -40.88
CA PRO A 443 -15.51 11.61 -40.40
C PRO A 443 -15.23 10.20 -40.93
N ILE A 444 -14.54 10.07 -42.08
CA ILE A 444 -14.22 8.78 -42.68
C ILE A 444 -12.91 8.23 -42.10
N TRP A 445 -11.84 9.02 -42.11
CA TRP A 445 -10.52 8.51 -41.74
C TRP A 445 -10.23 8.55 -40.24
N MET A 446 -10.88 9.42 -39.45
CA MET A 446 -10.64 9.48 -38.00
C MET A 446 -11.10 8.24 -37.24
N PRO A 447 -12.29 7.68 -37.47
CA PRO A 447 -12.69 6.41 -36.86
C PRO A 447 -11.70 5.29 -37.17
N ILE A 448 -11.27 5.18 -38.44
CA ILE A 448 -10.27 4.19 -38.88
C ILE A 448 -8.95 4.37 -38.12
N LEU A 449 -8.45 5.62 -38.02
CA LEU A 449 -7.21 5.91 -37.29
C LEU A 449 -7.33 5.56 -35.80
N THR A 450 -8.44 5.91 -35.16
CA THR A 450 -8.66 5.58 -33.74
C THR A 450 -8.85 4.09 -33.50
N LEU A 451 -9.41 3.36 -34.47
CA LEU A 451 -9.56 1.91 -34.42
C LEU A 451 -8.21 1.23 -34.57
N LEU A 452 -7.40 1.68 -35.53
CA LEU A 452 -6.02 1.22 -35.69
C LEU A 452 -5.20 1.48 -34.43
N PHE A 453 -5.33 2.66 -33.83
CA PHE A 453 -4.72 2.97 -32.53
C PHE A 453 -5.22 2.04 -31.41
N HIS A 454 -6.51 1.71 -31.39
CA HIS A 454 -7.06 0.77 -30.42
C HIS A 454 -6.50 -0.65 -30.61
N ILE A 455 -6.38 -1.12 -31.84
CA ILE A 455 -5.76 -2.40 -32.19
C ILE A 455 -4.27 -2.41 -31.76
N LEU A 456 -3.52 -1.35 -32.05
CA LEU A 456 -2.13 -1.22 -31.61
C LEU A 456 -1.99 -1.25 -30.08
N GLN A 457 -2.95 -0.66 -29.36
CA GLN A 457 -2.97 -0.72 -27.89
C GLN A 457 -3.21 -2.13 -27.36
N ILE A 458 -4.04 -2.92 -28.05
CA ILE A 458 -4.31 -4.32 -27.68
C ILE A 458 -3.11 -5.22 -28.02
N LEU A 459 -2.47 -5.00 -29.17
CA LEU A 459 -1.42 -5.87 -29.70
C LEU A 459 -0.02 -5.54 -29.19
N ILE A 460 0.35 -4.26 -29.08
CA ILE A 460 1.73 -3.84 -28.79
C ILE A 460 1.85 -3.31 -27.36
N TYR A 461 1.09 -2.26 -27.01
CA TYR A 461 1.25 -1.57 -25.74
C TYR A 461 -0.06 -1.00 -25.20
N ASP A 462 -0.54 -1.54 -24.08
CA ASP A 462 -1.76 -1.06 -23.43
C ASP A 462 -1.48 0.14 -22.52
N ALA A 463 -1.49 1.34 -23.11
CA ALA A 463 -1.42 2.61 -22.37
C ALA A 463 -2.61 2.81 -21.40
N ASN A 464 -3.73 2.13 -21.66
CA ASN A 464 -4.96 2.26 -20.87
C ASN A 464 -5.11 1.16 -19.83
N SER A 465 -4.06 0.39 -19.52
CA SER A 465 -4.12 -0.70 -18.54
C SER A 465 -4.73 -0.20 -17.22
N ALA A 466 -5.69 -0.97 -16.69
CA ALA A 466 -6.43 -0.61 -15.48
C ALA A 466 -5.58 -0.75 -14.21
N GLY A 467 -4.65 -1.71 -14.17
CA GLY A 467 -3.74 -1.92 -13.04
C GLY A 467 -2.32 -1.42 -13.30
N GLU A 468 -1.62 -1.05 -12.23
CA GLU A 468 -0.20 -0.66 -12.27
C GLU A 468 0.72 -1.86 -12.50
N TYR A 469 0.33 -3.04 -12.01
CA TYR A 469 1.13 -4.29 -12.04
C TYR A 469 0.85 -5.21 -13.23
N GLY A 470 0.05 -4.78 -14.20
CA GLY A 470 -0.26 -5.58 -15.39
C GLY A 470 0.86 -5.56 -16.44
N ARG A 471 1.03 -6.67 -17.18
CA ARG A 471 1.92 -6.72 -18.36
C ARG A 471 1.37 -5.79 -19.45
N LYS A 472 2.05 -4.67 -19.67
CA LYS A 472 1.59 -3.62 -20.62
C LYS A 472 1.94 -3.94 -22.08
N PHE A 473 3.03 -4.67 -22.31
CA PHE A 473 3.45 -5.07 -23.64
C PHE A 473 2.77 -6.36 -24.08
N PHE A 474 2.42 -6.45 -25.35
CA PHE A 474 1.86 -7.65 -25.98
C PHE A 474 0.70 -8.28 -25.18
N CYS A 475 -0.25 -7.44 -24.75
CA CYS A 475 -1.31 -7.85 -23.82
C CYS A 475 -2.12 -9.04 -24.34
N LEU A 476 -2.58 -8.99 -25.59
CA LEU A 476 -3.35 -10.08 -26.19
C LEU A 476 -2.55 -11.37 -26.36
N ILE A 477 -1.29 -11.26 -26.80
CA ILE A 477 -0.40 -12.42 -26.97
C ILE A 477 -0.09 -13.06 -25.62
N ASN A 478 0.17 -12.26 -24.59
CA ASN A 478 0.39 -12.77 -23.24
C ASN A 478 -0.85 -13.48 -22.69
N ILE A 479 -2.04 -12.90 -22.84
CA ILE A 479 -3.26 -13.57 -22.36
C ILE A 479 -3.48 -14.89 -23.11
N LEU A 480 -3.32 -14.92 -24.44
CA LEU A 480 -3.55 -16.12 -25.24
C LEU A 480 -2.47 -17.20 -25.03
N ILE A 481 -1.19 -16.83 -25.02
CA ILE A 481 -0.09 -17.78 -24.94
C ILE A 481 0.24 -18.13 -23.48
N THR A 482 0.46 -17.15 -22.62
CA THR A 482 0.86 -17.45 -21.23
C THR A 482 -0.31 -17.87 -20.37
N ASP A 483 -1.40 -17.10 -20.33
CA ASP A 483 -2.46 -17.38 -19.35
C ASP A 483 -3.39 -18.50 -19.85
N PHE A 484 -3.79 -18.45 -21.12
CA PHE A 484 -4.69 -19.45 -21.69
C PHE A 484 -3.98 -20.73 -22.13
N LEU A 485 -2.97 -20.64 -23.02
CA LEU A 485 -2.32 -21.85 -23.55
C LEU A 485 -1.41 -22.51 -22.50
N LEU A 486 -0.45 -21.78 -21.92
CA LEU A 486 0.52 -22.35 -21.00
C LEU A 486 -0.11 -22.67 -19.64
N CYS A 487 -0.69 -21.70 -18.94
CA CYS A 487 -1.27 -21.92 -17.63
C CYS A 487 -2.63 -22.63 -17.67
N GLY A 488 -3.45 -22.35 -18.70
CA GLY A 488 -4.80 -22.92 -18.81
C GLY A 488 -4.86 -24.33 -19.41
N ILE A 489 -4.02 -24.66 -20.40
CA ILE A 489 -4.09 -25.94 -21.13
C ILE A 489 -2.88 -26.82 -20.86
N ILE A 490 -1.67 -26.32 -21.10
CA ILE A 490 -0.45 -27.13 -21.03
C ILE A 490 -0.12 -27.52 -19.58
N GLN A 491 -0.19 -26.58 -18.64
CA GLN A 491 0.09 -26.83 -17.23
C GLN A 491 -0.79 -27.93 -16.61
N PRO A 492 -2.14 -27.95 -16.76
CA PRO A 492 -2.93 -29.05 -16.22
C PRO A 492 -2.66 -30.38 -16.91
N ILE A 493 -2.40 -30.40 -18.22
CA ILE A 493 -2.01 -31.63 -18.93
C ILE A 493 -0.68 -32.17 -18.38
N LEU A 494 0.33 -31.30 -18.19
CA LEU A 494 1.61 -31.69 -17.60
C LEU A 494 1.46 -32.17 -16.16
N VAL A 495 0.59 -31.56 -15.36
CA VAL A 495 0.30 -32.03 -13.99
C VAL A 495 -0.36 -33.41 -14.02
N LEU A 496 -1.29 -33.65 -14.95
CA LEU A 496 -1.91 -34.97 -15.12
C LEU A 496 -0.90 -36.04 -15.53
N ILE A 497 -0.01 -35.71 -16.47
CA ILE A 497 1.10 -36.59 -16.89
C ILE A 497 2.04 -36.83 -15.71
N ALA A 498 2.43 -35.79 -14.98
CA ALA A 498 3.33 -35.91 -13.83
C ALA A 498 2.73 -36.76 -12.70
N LEU A 499 1.42 -36.65 -12.46
CA LEU A 499 0.70 -37.47 -11.48
C LEU A 499 0.80 -38.98 -11.78
N ILE A 500 0.90 -39.36 -13.06
CA ILE A 500 1.03 -40.76 -13.49
C ILE A 500 2.51 -41.15 -13.63
N ALA A 501 3.33 -40.30 -14.22
CA ALA A 501 4.72 -40.59 -14.49
C ALA A 501 5.58 -40.63 -13.22
N SER A 502 5.34 -39.76 -12.24
CA SER A 502 6.13 -39.73 -11.01
C SER A 502 5.99 -41.00 -10.15
N PRO A 503 4.80 -41.57 -9.88
CA PRO A 503 4.71 -42.82 -9.14
C PRO A 503 5.33 -43.98 -9.92
N ILE A 504 5.14 -44.06 -11.25
CA ILE A 504 5.75 -45.10 -12.09
C ILE A 504 7.28 -45.02 -12.04
N ALA A 505 7.85 -43.83 -12.23
CA ALA A 505 9.29 -43.63 -12.15
C ALA A 505 9.83 -44.00 -10.77
N SER A 506 9.16 -43.59 -9.69
CA SER A 506 9.55 -43.94 -8.32
C SER A 506 9.50 -45.45 -8.06
N LEU A 507 8.49 -46.14 -8.61
CA LEU A 507 8.34 -47.59 -8.52
C LEU A 507 9.45 -48.32 -9.28
N LEU A 508 9.82 -47.85 -10.48
CA LEU A 508 10.93 -48.41 -11.24
C LEU A 508 12.27 -48.25 -10.52
N ILE A 509 12.52 -47.07 -9.94
CA ILE A 509 13.73 -46.81 -9.14
C ILE A 509 13.77 -47.72 -7.91
N LEU A 510 12.63 -47.91 -7.23
CA LEU A 510 12.53 -48.81 -6.08
C LEU A 510 12.79 -50.27 -6.46
N ILE A 511 12.20 -50.75 -7.57
CA ILE A 511 12.41 -52.11 -8.09
C ILE A 511 13.89 -52.33 -8.42
N TYR A 512 14.52 -51.37 -9.11
CA TYR A 512 15.95 -51.45 -9.43
C TYR A 512 16.81 -51.50 -8.16
N ALA A 513 16.53 -50.63 -7.18
CA ALA A 513 17.26 -50.61 -5.92
C ALA A 513 17.11 -51.94 -5.13
N LEU A 514 15.91 -52.51 -5.10
CA LEU A 514 15.64 -53.80 -4.46
C LEU A 514 16.35 -54.95 -5.17
N LEU A 515 16.25 -55.02 -6.51
CA LEU A 515 16.96 -56.03 -7.31
C LEU A 515 18.47 -55.93 -7.11
N HIS A 516 19.03 -54.73 -7.14
CA HIS A 516 20.46 -54.53 -6.91
C HIS A 516 20.89 -54.97 -5.51
N ARG A 517 20.11 -54.63 -4.47
CA ARG A 517 20.39 -55.04 -3.09
C ARG A 517 20.27 -56.56 -2.90
N CYS A 518 19.23 -57.18 -3.46
CA CYS A 518 19.00 -58.61 -3.38
C CYS A 518 20.06 -59.40 -4.15
N THR A 519 20.37 -59.02 -5.40
CA THR A 519 21.41 -59.69 -6.20
C THR A 519 22.78 -59.55 -5.54
N ARG A 520 23.12 -58.38 -5.01
CA ARG A 520 24.37 -58.19 -4.27
C ARG A 520 24.39 -59.01 -2.98
N GLY A 521 23.31 -59.01 -2.23
CA GLY A 521 23.19 -59.80 -1.00
C GLY A 521 23.28 -61.31 -1.25
N LEU A 522 22.60 -61.81 -2.29
CA LEU A 522 22.69 -63.20 -2.74
C LEU A 522 24.10 -63.53 -3.20
N TYR A 523 24.72 -62.67 -4.01
CA TYR A 523 26.12 -62.84 -4.43
C TYR A 523 27.04 -62.93 -3.22
N ASP A 524 26.96 -61.99 -2.28
CA ASP A 524 27.80 -61.97 -1.08
C ASP A 524 27.55 -63.21 -0.19
N GLN A 525 26.30 -63.65 -0.03
CA GLN A 525 25.97 -64.87 0.72
C GLN A 525 26.45 -66.15 0.04
N ILE A 526 26.30 -66.25 -1.29
CA ILE A 526 26.77 -67.39 -2.09
C ILE A 526 28.30 -67.46 -2.03
N VAL A 527 28.98 -66.34 -2.29
CA VAL A 527 30.44 -66.25 -2.18
C VAL A 527 30.88 -66.60 -0.77
N PHE A 528 30.21 -66.09 0.26
CA PHE A 528 30.58 -66.39 1.64
C PHE A 528 30.38 -67.87 2.00
N GLN A 529 29.21 -68.47 1.72
CA GLN A 529 28.91 -69.83 2.16
C GLN A 529 29.58 -70.91 1.29
N LEU A 530 29.70 -70.70 -0.02
CA LEU A 530 30.28 -71.68 -0.94
C LEU A 530 31.79 -71.55 -1.06
N ILE A 531 32.30 -70.31 -1.19
CA ILE A 531 33.72 -70.07 -1.46
C ILE A 531 34.44 -69.78 -0.15
N VAL A 532 34.10 -68.70 0.56
CA VAL A 532 34.90 -68.23 1.69
C VAL A 532 34.86 -69.23 2.86
N LYS A 533 33.68 -69.63 3.33
CA LYS A 533 33.54 -70.49 4.52
C LYS A 533 34.14 -71.88 4.33
N ARG A 534 34.09 -72.44 3.11
CA ARG A 534 34.55 -73.80 2.84
C ARG A 534 35.98 -73.86 2.31
N LEU A 535 36.42 -72.88 1.53
CA LEU A 535 37.72 -72.90 0.84
C LEU A 535 38.71 -71.86 1.38
N ALA A 536 38.27 -70.78 2.03
CA ALA A 536 39.20 -69.78 2.52
C ALA A 536 39.98 -70.33 3.72
N ARG A 537 41.30 -70.34 3.55
CA ARG A 537 42.27 -70.52 4.64
C ARG A 537 42.83 -69.16 5.01
N ILE A 538 43.29 -69.02 6.25
CA ILE A 538 44.02 -67.83 6.68
C ILE A 538 45.29 -67.74 5.81
N PRO A 539 45.43 -66.69 4.98
CA PRO A 539 46.61 -66.56 4.13
C PRO A 539 47.84 -66.32 5.01
N ALA A 540 48.94 -67.01 4.68
CA ALA A 540 50.21 -66.85 5.41
C ALA A 540 50.91 -65.51 5.06
N HIS A 541 50.67 -64.98 3.85
CA HIS A 541 51.22 -63.73 3.34
C HIS A 541 50.16 -62.98 2.52
N ASP A 542 50.37 -61.68 2.30
CA ASP A 542 49.49 -60.86 1.46
C ASP A 542 49.56 -61.32 0.00
N GLY A 543 48.41 -61.64 -0.59
CA GLY A 543 48.28 -62.02 -1.99
C GLY A 543 47.31 -61.11 -2.75
N PHE A 544 47.21 -61.27 -4.07
CA PHE A 544 46.34 -60.45 -4.92
C PHE A 544 44.84 -60.57 -4.56
N LEU A 545 44.40 -61.75 -4.11
CA LEU A 545 43.01 -62.04 -3.77
C LEU A 545 42.61 -61.67 -2.33
N ALA A 546 43.57 -61.67 -1.40
CA ALA A 546 43.30 -61.40 0.02
C ALA A 546 44.55 -60.81 0.71
N ARG A 547 44.33 -59.71 1.44
CA ARG A 547 45.33 -59.07 2.29
C ARG A 547 45.00 -59.34 3.75
N ARG A 548 45.97 -59.77 4.56
CA ARG A 548 45.75 -60.08 5.98
C ARG A 548 45.89 -58.79 6.79
N ILE A 549 44.79 -58.38 7.44
CA ILE A 549 44.70 -57.08 8.13
C ILE A 549 44.95 -57.20 9.65
N ALA A 550 44.87 -58.41 10.21
CA ALA A 550 45.11 -58.68 11.64
C ALA A 550 45.59 -60.12 11.91
N GLY A 551 46.38 -60.32 12.97
CA GLY A 551 46.81 -61.62 13.49
C GLY A 551 48.29 -61.69 13.91
N PRO A 552 48.70 -62.75 14.64
CA PRO A 552 50.09 -62.94 15.06
C PRO A 552 51.01 -63.13 13.84
N GLY A 553 52.16 -62.44 13.83
CA GLY A 553 53.13 -62.43 12.72
C GLY A 553 53.05 -61.23 11.75
N LEU A 554 52.13 -60.29 11.97
CA LEU A 554 51.97 -59.07 11.15
C LEU A 554 52.65 -57.81 11.71
N ALA A 555 53.18 -57.86 12.94
CA ALA A 555 53.94 -56.76 13.51
C ALA A 555 55.43 -56.90 13.14
N ALA A 556 55.91 -56.09 12.20
CA ALA A 556 57.32 -56.03 11.78
C ALA A 556 58.24 -55.32 12.79
N GLN A 557 57.75 -54.97 13.98
CA GLN A 557 58.50 -54.26 15.02
C GLN A 557 58.46 -55.04 16.33
N TYR A 558 59.31 -56.07 16.44
CA TYR A 558 59.76 -56.52 17.76
C TYR A 558 60.81 -55.52 18.23
N PHE A 559 60.42 -54.60 19.12
CA PHE A 559 61.41 -53.89 19.92
C PHE A 559 61.94 -54.91 20.94
N TYR A 560 63.11 -55.50 20.68
CA TYR A 560 63.84 -56.24 21.70
C TYR A 560 64.37 -55.22 22.70
N GLN A 561 63.72 -55.13 23.86
CA GLN A 561 64.18 -54.31 24.97
C GLN A 561 65.31 -55.09 25.65
N VAL A 562 66.56 -54.77 25.31
CA VAL A 562 67.74 -55.37 25.96
C VAL A 562 67.76 -54.93 27.42
N SER A 563 68.06 -55.85 28.34
CA SER A 563 68.11 -55.52 29.75
C SER A 563 69.27 -54.54 30.01
N SER A 564 69.03 -53.48 30.80
CA SER A 564 70.06 -52.52 31.17
C SER A 564 71.37 -53.17 31.70
N PRO A 565 71.35 -54.28 32.48
CA PRO A 565 72.58 -54.92 32.90
C PRO A 565 73.37 -55.57 31.76
N GLU A 566 72.71 -56.13 30.74
CA GLU A 566 73.41 -56.69 29.56
C GLU A 566 74.12 -55.61 28.76
N VAL A 567 73.48 -54.44 28.58
CA VAL A 567 74.09 -53.30 27.88
C VAL A 567 75.28 -52.75 28.68
N LEU A 568 75.14 -52.60 30.00
CA LEU A 568 76.23 -52.13 30.85
C LEU A 568 77.41 -53.10 30.87
N ALA A 569 77.16 -54.40 30.98
CA ALA A 569 78.22 -55.41 30.94
C ALA A 569 78.96 -55.43 29.59
N ALA A 570 78.23 -55.29 28.48
CA ALA A 570 78.85 -55.20 27.16
C ALA A 570 79.68 -53.92 27.00
N LEU A 571 79.21 -52.79 27.54
CA LEU A 571 79.93 -51.53 27.51
C LEU A 571 81.20 -51.57 28.37
N GLU A 572 81.10 -52.12 29.58
CA GLU A 572 82.22 -52.30 30.50
C GLU A 572 83.32 -53.17 29.88
N SER A 573 82.95 -54.32 29.31
CA SER A 573 83.88 -55.20 28.60
C SER A 573 84.59 -54.48 27.43
N LEU A 574 83.88 -53.60 26.72
CA LEU A 574 84.44 -52.86 25.60
C LEU A 574 85.40 -51.74 26.05
N ILE A 575 85.12 -51.11 27.19
CA ILE A 575 86.02 -50.14 27.83
C ILE A 575 87.28 -50.85 28.32
N GLU A 576 87.16 -51.97 29.03
CA GLU A 576 88.31 -52.76 29.50
C GLU A 576 89.22 -53.19 28.34
N GLN A 577 88.64 -53.66 27.22
CA GLN A 577 89.44 -54.01 26.04
C GLN A 577 90.19 -52.81 25.46
N ASN A 578 89.60 -51.61 25.48
CA ASN A 578 90.26 -50.41 25.00
C ASN A 578 91.37 -49.96 25.95
N GLU A 579 91.15 -50.02 27.26
CA GLU A 579 92.20 -49.73 28.25
C GLU A 579 93.38 -50.68 28.11
N LEU A 580 93.13 -51.99 27.96
CA LEU A 580 94.18 -52.98 27.73
C LEU A 580 94.97 -52.71 26.46
N LYS A 581 94.32 -52.30 25.36
CA LYS A 581 95.00 -51.94 24.10
C LYS A 581 95.87 -50.69 24.27
N ILE A 582 95.37 -49.66 24.96
CA ILE A 582 96.14 -48.45 25.23
C ILE A 582 97.35 -48.80 26.10
N TYR A 583 97.15 -49.59 27.16
CA TYR A 583 98.24 -50.03 28.03
C TYR A 583 99.31 -50.83 27.28
N GLN A 584 98.89 -51.76 26.41
CA GLN A 584 99.80 -52.51 25.56
C GLN A 584 100.63 -51.57 24.67
N SER A 585 99.99 -50.61 23.99
CA SER A 585 100.70 -49.66 23.14
C SER A 585 101.69 -48.77 23.91
N TYR A 586 101.35 -48.41 25.15
CA TYR A 586 102.22 -47.63 26.03
C TYR A 586 103.45 -48.43 26.47
N ILE A 587 103.28 -49.70 26.86
CA ILE A 587 104.37 -50.58 27.23
C ILE A 587 105.29 -50.86 26.03
N GLU A 588 104.72 -51.06 24.84
CA GLU A 588 105.49 -51.21 23.60
C GLU A 588 106.35 -49.96 23.31
N GLN A 589 105.83 -48.75 23.55
CA GLN A 589 106.62 -47.51 23.43
C GLN A 589 107.77 -47.44 24.45
N ILE A 590 107.54 -47.85 25.70
CA ILE A 590 108.60 -47.90 26.72
C ILE A 590 109.68 -48.92 26.35
N LEU A 591 109.29 -50.10 25.88
CA LEU A 591 110.24 -51.14 25.46
C LEU A 591 111.10 -50.70 24.28
N MET A 592 110.53 -49.92 23.35
CA MET A 592 111.27 -49.41 22.18
C MET A 592 112.17 -48.20 22.49
N LYS A 593 111.98 -47.48 23.61
CA LYS A 593 112.81 -46.32 23.98
C LYS A 593 114.32 -46.58 23.99
N PRO A 594 114.84 -47.58 24.71
CA PRO A 594 116.29 -47.82 24.74
C PRO A 594 116.85 -48.22 23.37
N VAL A 595 116.07 -48.87 22.50
CA VAL A 595 116.51 -49.16 21.13
C VAL A 595 116.63 -47.87 20.30
N ASN A 596 115.73 -46.91 20.49
CA ASN A 596 115.77 -45.62 19.79
C ASN A 596 116.86 -44.68 20.35
N GLU A 597 117.20 -44.77 21.64
CA GLU A 597 118.25 -43.96 22.27
C GLU A 597 119.67 -44.46 22.00
N TYR A 598 119.86 -45.76 21.79
CA TYR A 598 121.16 -46.38 21.51
C TYR A 598 121.37 -46.77 20.04
N ARG A 599 120.61 -46.12 19.14
CA ARG A 599 120.88 -46.07 17.71
C ARG A 599 121.39 -44.68 17.35
#